data_AF-A0A4Q7FDZ1-F1
#
_entry.id   AF-A0A4Q7FDZ1-F1
#
_cell.length_a   1.000
_cell.length_b   1.000
_cell.length_c   1.000
_cell.angle_alpha   90.00
_cell.angle_beta   90.00
_cell.angle_gamma   90.00
#
_symmetry.space_group_name_H-M   'P 1'
#
loop_
_entity.id
_entity.type
_entity.pdbx_description
1 polymer ?
#
loop_
_entity_poly.entity_id
_entity_poly.type
_entity_poly.pdbx_seq_one_letter_code
_entity_poly.pdbx_strand_id
1 'polypeptide(L)' 'MIQTIRNILVGVQVWPFAITGFVAIAGAFIALIGAFASSHDVMEFGKVAAGFGAMGFFGWLFF' A
#
# COMPACT_ATOMS: atom_id res chain seq x y z
N MET A 1 14.77 -27.02 9.58
CA MET A 1 14.39 -25.99 10.57
C MET A 1 14.93 -24.60 10.26
N ILE A 2 16.25 -24.40 10.11
CA ILE A 2 16.85 -23.07 9.85
C ILE A 2 16.29 -22.39 8.59
N GLN A 3 16.13 -23.13 7.49
CA GLN A 3 15.56 -22.61 6.24
C GLN A 3 14.08 -22.20 6.39
N THR A 4 13.30 -22.95 7.18
CA THR A 4 11.89 -22.66 7.45
C THR A 4 11.72 -21.34 8.21
N ILE A 5 12.52 -21.14 9.26
CA ILE A 5 12.51 -19.89 10.06
C ILE A 5 12.95 -18.71 9.20
N ARG A 6 14.00 -18.87 8.39
CA ARG A 6 14.46 -17.83 7.46
C ARG A 6 13.37 -17.41 6.48
N ASN A 7 12.65 -18.36 5.90
CA ASN A 7 11.56 -18.08 4.95
C ASN A 7 10.39 -17.35 5.62
N ILE A 8 10.06 -17.69 6.87
CA ILE A 8 9.04 -16.98 7.65
C ILE A 8 9.48 -15.54 7.92
N LEU A 9 10.73 -15.32 8.35
CA LEU A 9 11.26 -13.98 8.61
C LEU A 9 11.27 -13.10 7.35
N VAL A 10 11.66 -13.66 6.21
CA VAL A 10 11.59 -12.97 4.90
C VAL A 10 10.14 -12.68 4.52
N GLY A 11 9.21 -13.61 4.74
CA GLY A 11 7.79 -13.37 4.51
C GLY A 11 7.26 -12.22 5.36
N VAL A 12 7.58 -12.20 6.65
CA VAL A 12 7.17 -11.13 7.58
C VAL A 12 7.74 -9.77 7.17
N GLN A 13 8.91 -9.71 6.53
CA GLN A 13 9.46 -8.47 5.97
C GLN A 13 8.86 -8.08 4.62
N VAL A 14 8.59 -9.03 3.73
CA VAL A 14 8.16 -8.68 2.36
C VAL A 14 6.66 -8.45 2.27
N TRP A 15 5.87 -9.11 3.12
CA TRP A 15 4.40 -9.02 3.06
C TRP A 15 3.86 -7.64 3.42
N PRO A 16 4.28 -6.98 4.52
CA PRO A 16 3.82 -5.62 4.84
C PRO A 16 4.20 -4.62 3.75
N PHE A 17 5.39 -4.77 3.17
CA PHE A 17 5.85 -3.97 2.03
C PHE A 17 4.94 -4.15 0.80
N ALA A 18 4.63 -5.39 0.44
CA ALA A 18 3.75 -5.69 -0.70
C ALA A 18 2.32 -5.19 -0.47
N ILE A 19 1.78 -5.35 0.75
CA ILE A 19 0.42 -4.92 1.10
C ILE A 19 0.32 -3.39 1.04
N THR A 20 1.26 -2.68 1.65
CA THR A 20 1.25 -1.21 1.68
C THR A 20 1.46 -0.61 0.29
N GLY A 21 2.34 -1.20 -0.53
CA GLY A 21 2.50 -0.85 -1.93
C GLY A 21 1.23 -1.09 -2.76
N PHE A 22 0.56 -2.23 -2.55
CA PHE A 22 -0.71 -2.52 -3.21
C PHE A 22 -1.79 -1.51 -2.84
N VAL A 23 -1.93 -1.16 -1.56
CA VAL A 23 -2.89 -0.14 -1.09
C VAL A 23 -2.57 1.23 -1.69
N ALA A 24 -1.28 1.59 -1.81
CA ALA A 24 -0.86 2.85 -2.42
C ALA A 24 -1.33 2.95 -3.88
N ILE A 25 -1.08 1.89 -4.65
CA ILE A 25 -1.43 1.79 -6.07
C ILE A 25 -2.96 1.77 -6.23
N ALA A 26 -3.67 0.91 -5.49
CA ALA A 26 -5.12 0.81 -5.55
C ALA A 26 -5.81 2.14 -5.17
N GLY A 27 -5.33 2.81 -4.12
CA GLY A 27 -5.81 4.12 -3.72
C GLY A 27 -5.64 5.17 -4.83
N ALA A 28 -4.48 5.16 -5.52
CA ALA A 28 -4.23 6.09 -6.63
C ALA A 28 -5.19 5.86 -7.81
N PHE A 29 -5.51 4.60 -8.12
CA PHE A 29 -6.52 4.28 -9.13
C PHE A 29 -7.92 4.72 -8.71
N ILE A 30 -8.30 4.53 -7.45
CA ILE A 30 -9.59 5.03 -6.93
C ILE A 30 -9.66 6.55 -7.02
N ALA A 31 -8.56 7.26 -6.71
CA ALA A 31 -8.49 8.72 -6.84
C ALA A 31 -8.68 9.18 -8.29
N LEU A 32 -8.04 8.50 -9.24
CA LEU A 32 -8.19 8.73 -10.68
C LEU A 32 -9.64 8.49 -11.14
N ILE A 33 -10.26 7.39 -10.71
CA ILE A 33 -11.66 7.10 -11.02
C ILE A 33 -12.58 8.18 -10.45
N GLY A 34 -12.38 8.58 -9.19
CA GLY A 34 -13.13 9.67 -8.56
C GLY A 34 -13.01 10.99 -9.33
N ALA A 35 -11.80 11.31 -9.81
CA ALA A 35 -11.56 12.48 -10.65
C ALA A 35 -12.31 12.41 -11.99
N PHE A 36 -12.27 11.26 -12.69
CA PHE A 36 -13.01 11.08 -13.94
C PHE A 36 -14.53 11.10 -13.74
N ALA A 37 -15.01 10.58 -12.61
CA ALA A 37 -16.43 10.59 -12.24
C ALA A 37 -16.91 11.94 -11.67
N SER A 38 -16.03 12.94 -11.55
CA SER A 38 -16.31 14.24 -10.88
C SER A 38 -16.86 14.08 -9.45
N SER A 39 -16.48 13.00 -8.76
CA SER A 39 -16.88 12.73 -7.38
C SER A 39 -15.74 13.11 -6.43
N HIS A 40 -15.93 14.20 -5.70
CA HIS A 40 -14.95 14.70 -4.74
C HIS A 40 -14.67 13.69 -3.62
N ASP A 41 -15.71 13.05 -3.07
CA ASP A 41 -15.57 12.10 -1.97
C ASP A 41 -14.72 10.89 -2.36
N VAL A 42 -14.97 10.31 -3.55
CA VAL A 42 -14.22 9.15 -4.06
C VAL A 42 -12.78 9.54 -4.37
N MET A 43 -12.57 10.75 -4.93
CA MET A 43 -11.23 11.26 -5.19
C MET A 43 -10.44 11.44 -3.89
N GLU A 44 -11.03 12.07 -2.87
CA GLU A 44 -10.37 12.29 -1.58
C GLU A 44 -10.09 10.98 -0.86
N PHE A 45 -11.04 10.05 -0.84
CA PHE A 45 -10.82 8.71 -0.28
C PHE A 45 -9.65 8.00 -0.95
N GLY A 46 -9.58 8.02 -2.29
CA GLY A 46 -8.48 7.43 -3.04
C GLY A 46 -7.13 8.08 -2.73
N LYS A 47 -7.08 9.41 -2.62
CA LYS A 47 -5.85 10.14 -2.25
C LYS A 47 -5.37 9.77 -0.86
N VAL A 48 -6.29 9.67 0.10
CA VAL A 48 -5.98 9.28 1.48
C VAL A 48 -5.47 7.84 1.52
N ALA A 49 -6.16 6.90 0.86
CA ALA A 49 -5.72 5.51 0.77
C ALA A 49 -4.34 5.39 0.10
N ALA A 50 -4.11 6.13 -0.98
CA ALA A 50 -2.82 6.17 -1.66
C ALA A 50 -1.70 6.69 -0.75
N GLY A 51 -1.98 7.79 -0.04
CA GLY A 51 -1.06 8.41 0.90
C GLY A 51 -0.69 7.49 2.06
N PHE A 52 -1.67 6.87 2.72
CA PHE A 52 -1.41 5.91 3.80
C PHE A 52 -0.69 4.65 3.31
N GLY A 53 -1.04 4.13 2.13
CA GLY A 53 -0.32 3.03 1.51
C GLY A 53 1.15 3.39 1.26
N ALA A 54 1.41 4.59 0.70
CA ALA A 54 2.77 5.07 0.45
C ALA A 54 3.55 5.29 1.76
N MET A 55 2.93 5.87 2.79
CA MET A 55 3.54 6.03 4.11
C MET A 55 3.90 4.68 4.73
N GLY A 56 3.03 3.68 4.62
CA GLY A 56 3.33 2.32 5.08
C GLY A 56 4.47 1.67 4.28
N PHE A 57 4.50 1.88 2.97
CA PHE A 57 5.52 1.34 2.08
C PHE A 57 6.90 1.92 2.39
N PHE A 58 7.01 3.26 2.43
CA PHE A 58 8.27 3.93 2.75
C PHE A 58 8.66 3.74 4.21
N GLY A 59 7.68 3.77 5.13
CA GLY A 59 7.92 3.49 6.54
C GLY A 59 8.52 2.11 6.76
N TRP A 60 8.12 1.11 5.96
CA TRP A 60 8.70 -0.23 6.00
C TRP A 60 10.01 -0.36 5.21
N LEU A 61 10.19 0.38 4.11
CA LEU A 61 11.42 0.37 3.32
C LEU A 61 12.64 0.92 4.10
N PHE A 62 12.40 1.88 4.99
CA PHE A 62 13.43 2.58 5.74
C PHE A 62 13.60 2.10 7.19
N PHE A 63 12.96 0.99 7.58
CA PHE A 63 13.03 0.36 8.91
C PHE A 63 13.74 -1.00 8.82
#